data_AF-A0A377A866-F1
#
_entry.id   AF-A0A377A866-F1
#
_cell.length_a   1.000
_cell.length_b   1.000
_cell.length_c   1.000
_cell.angle_alpha   90.00
_cell.angle_beta   90.00
_cell.angle_gamma   90.00
#
_symmetry.space_group_name_H-M   'P 1'
#
loop_
_entity.id
_entity.type
_entity.pdbx_description
1 polymer ?
#
loop_
_entity_poly.entity_id
_entity_poly.type
_entity_poly.pdbx_seq_one_letter_code
_entity_poly.pdbx_strand_id
1 'polypeptide(L)'
;MKKHAQQYVAVKAGKRKGSSLQQGFQKPAQAVNRDVVIGETITVGELANKMAVKGSQVIKAMMKLGAMATINQVIDQETAQLVAEEMGHKVILRRENELEEAGNERP
;
A
#
# COMPACT_ATOMS: atom_id res chain seq x y z
N MET A 1 -11.97 -2.13 -75.58
CA MET A 1 -12.72 -1.51 -74.45
C MET A 1 -11.80 -1.43 -73.23
N LYS A 2 -11.15 -0.30 -72.94
CA LYS A 2 -11.51 0.72 -71.92
C LYS A 2 -11.86 0.18 -70.51
N LYS A 3 -10.89 0.40 -69.60
CA LYS A 3 -10.98 0.94 -68.21
C LYS A 3 -11.36 -0.01 -67.06
N HIS A 4 -10.43 -0.13 -66.10
CA HIS A 4 -10.60 0.24 -64.68
C HIS A 4 -9.17 0.32 -64.06
N ALA A 5 -8.60 1.53 -63.94
CA ALA A 5 -8.47 2.31 -62.69
C ALA A 5 -7.44 1.69 -61.71
N GLN A 6 -6.19 2.15 -61.74
CA GLN A 6 -5.63 3.22 -60.86
C GLN A 6 -5.18 2.63 -59.51
N GLN A 7 -3.91 2.22 -59.39
CA GLN A 7 -2.77 3.01 -58.85
C GLN A 7 -2.93 3.34 -57.36
N TYR A 8 -2.08 2.76 -56.51
CA TYR A 8 -1.52 3.45 -55.35
C TYR A 8 -0.08 2.98 -55.11
N VAL A 9 0.80 3.96 -54.99
CA VAL A 9 2.22 3.87 -54.64
C VAL A 9 2.37 4.01 -53.11
N ALA A 10 3.35 3.32 -52.50
CA ALA A 10 4.00 3.68 -51.21
C ALA A 10 5.14 2.66 -50.95
N VAL A 11 6.41 2.95 -51.23
CA VAL A 11 7.41 3.73 -50.45
C VAL A 11 7.88 3.05 -49.15
N LYS A 12 9.17 2.67 -49.17
CA LYS A 12 10.21 2.62 -48.11
C LYS A 12 9.79 2.46 -46.64
N ALA A 13 10.49 1.57 -45.93
CA ALA A 13 11.58 1.92 -45.00
C ALA A 13 11.93 0.75 -44.08
N GLY A 14 13.22 0.48 -43.90
CA GLY A 14 13.72 -0.55 -43.00
C GLY A 14 13.39 -0.25 -41.53
N LYS A 15 13.21 -1.30 -40.74
CA LYS A 15 13.15 -1.19 -39.28
C LYS A 15 14.24 -2.05 -38.65
N ARG A 16 15.35 -1.38 -38.35
CA ARG A 16 16.33 -1.83 -37.35
C ARG A 16 15.76 -1.56 -35.96
N LYS A 17 16.06 -2.47 -35.03
CA LYS A 17 16.11 -2.35 -33.56
C LYS A 17 14.85 -1.86 -32.82
N GLY A 18 14.36 -2.72 -31.93
CA GLY A 18 13.51 -2.34 -30.80
C GLY A 18 13.79 -3.26 -29.61
N SER A 19 14.58 -2.74 -28.66
CA SER A 19 14.70 -3.08 -27.22
C SER A 19 14.35 -4.52 -26.80
N SER A 20 15.32 -5.41 -26.57
CA SER A 20 16.03 -5.53 -25.29
C SER A 20 15.34 -4.89 -24.08
N LEU A 21 14.85 -5.77 -23.20
CA LEU A 21 14.91 -5.62 -21.74
C LEU A 21 14.18 -4.41 -21.13
N GLN A 22 12.89 -4.56 -20.87
CA GLN A 22 12.34 -4.04 -19.61
C GLN A 22 11.41 -5.11 -19.02
N GLN A 23 12.08 -6.11 -18.44
CA GLN A 23 11.71 -6.80 -17.21
C GLN A 23 10.43 -6.26 -16.57
N GLY A 24 9.37 -7.07 -16.63
CA GLY A 24 8.15 -6.85 -15.88
C GLY A 24 8.49 -6.73 -14.39
N PHE A 25 8.46 -5.51 -13.86
CA PHE A 25 8.40 -5.28 -12.43
C PHE A 25 6.94 -5.41 -11.98
N GLN A 26 6.34 -6.56 -12.25
CA GLN A 26 5.23 -7.03 -11.46
C GLN A 26 5.87 -7.68 -10.23
N LYS A 27 6.21 -6.86 -9.24
CA LYS A 27 6.09 -7.34 -7.87
C LYS A 27 4.61 -7.15 -7.53
N PRO A 28 3.75 -8.20 -7.58
CA PRO A 28 2.75 -8.28 -6.55
C PRO A 28 3.56 -8.57 -5.29
N ALA A 29 4.14 -7.52 -4.69
CA ALA A 29 4.32 -7.55 -3.26
C ALA A 29 2.88 -7.68 -2.78
N GLN A 30 2.46 -8.92 -2.54
CA GLN A 30 1.29 -9.18 -1.73
C GLN A 30 1.61 -8.39 -0.47
N ALA A 31 1.06 -7.18 -0.40
CA ALA A 31 1.00 -6.43 0.83
C ALA A 31 0.40 -7.46 1.76
N VAL A 32 1.21 -7.95 2.69
CA VAL A 32 0.71 -8.80 3.74
C VAL A 32 -0.24 -7.85 4.44
N ASN A 33 -1.52 -7.94 4.06
CA ASN A 33 -2.62 -7.13 4.56
C ASN A 33 -2.84 -7.59 5.99
N ARG A 34 -1.88 -7.26 6.85
CA ARG A 34 -2.04 -7.31 8.28
C ARG A 34 -2.82 -6.07 8.60
N ASP A 35 -4.08 -6.32 8.90
CA ASP A 35 -4.94 -5.33 9.49
C ASP A 35 -4.35 -4.92 10.85
N VAL A 36 -4.14 -3.63 11.03
CA VAL A 36 -3.56 -3.04 12.24
C VAL A 36 -4.72 -2.68 13.15
N VAL A 37 -4.88 -3.43 14.23
CA VAL A 37 -5.98 -3.21 15.18
C VAL A 37 -5.61 -2.13 16.19
N ILE A 38 -6.28 -0.98 16.16
CA ILE A 38 -5.99 0.17 17.04
C ILE A 38 -7.16 0.36 18.00
N GLY A 39 -6.87 0.35 19.32
CA GLY A 39 -7.86 0.67 20.36
C GLY A 39 -8.09 2.18 20.49
N GLU A 40 -8.74 2.64 21.57
CA GLU A 40 -8.97 4.07 21.82
C GLU A 40 -7.68 4.87 22.01
N THR A 41 -6.68 4.25 22.66
CA THR A 41 -5.33 4.78 22.77
C THR A 41 -4.33 3.65 22.53
N ILE A 42 -3.14 4.00 22.06
CA ILE A 42 -2.06 3.04 21.81
C ILE A 42 -0.71 3.74 21.97
N THR A 43 0.31 3.03 22.44
CA THR A 43 1.66 3.58 22.39
C THR A 43 2.27 3.43 20.99
N VAL A 44 3.19 4.31 20.61
CA VAL A 44 3.93 4.21 19.35
C VAL A 44 4.63 2.84 19.21
N GLY A 45 5.14 2.29 20.31
CA GLY A 45 5.75 0.97 20.35
C GLY A 45 4.77 -0.17 20.10
N GLU A 46 3.58 -0.11 20.68
CA GLU A 46 2.51 -1.08 20.43
C GLU A 46 2.01 -1.01 18.99
N LEU A 47 1.80 0.20 18.46
CA LEU A 47 1.41 0.40 17.07
C LEU A 47 2.43 -0.23 16.11
N ALA A 48 3.72 -0.01 16.36
CA ALA A 48 4.80 -0.61 15.59
C ALA A 48 4.78 -2.15 15.64
N ASN A 49 4.56 -2.71 16.83
CA ASN A 49 4.44 -4.15 17.02
C ASN A 49 3.26 -4.73 16.24
N LYS A 50 2.09 -4.08 16.26
CA LYS A 50 0.90 -4.51 15.52
C LYS A 50 1.07 -4.43 14.00
N MET A 51 1.80 -3.42 13.53
CA MET A 51 2.19 -3.26 12.13
C MET A 51 3.32 -4.21 11.71
N ALA A 52 3.95 -4.93 12.66
CA ALA A 52 5.17 -5.71 12.46
C ALA A 52 6.32 -4.88 11.84
N VAL A 53 6.41 -3.62 12.22
CA VAL A 53 7.47 -2.69 11.79
C VAL A 53 8.30 -2.23 12.98
N LYS A 54 9.49 -1.70 12.71
CA LYS A 54 10.33 -1.10 13.77
C LYS A 54 9.70 0.21 14.24
N GLY A 55 9.67 0.45 15.56
CA GLY A 55 9.16 1.70 16.13
C GLY A 55 9.86 2.96 15.60
N SER A 56 11.13 2.86 15.23
CA SER A 56 11.86 3.94 14.56
C SER A 56 11.28 4.33 13.18
N GLN A 57 10.58 3.42 12.49
CA GLN A 57 9.88 3.74 11.25
C GLN A 57 8.56 4.47 11.52
N VAL A 58 7.83 4.06 12.56
CA VAL A 58 6.60 4.74 12.99
C VAL A 58 6.90 6.18 13.45
N ILE A 59 7.96 6.36 14.25
CA ILE A 59 8.42 7.69 14.69
C ILE A 59 8.77 8.57 13.47
N LYS A 60 9.44 8.01 12.45
CA LYS A 60 9.74 8.74 11.21
C LYS A 60 8.47 9.13 10.44
N ALA A 61 7.46 8.26 10.38
CA ALA A 61 6.19 8.57 9.76
C ALA A 61 5.47 9.72 10.50
N MET A 62 5.43 9.67 11.84
CA MET A 62 4.89 10.75 12.66
C MET A 62 5.60 12.09 12.44
N MET A 63 6.94 12.08 12.38
CA MET A 63 7.73 13.29 12.10
C MET A 63 7.39 13.90 10.74
N LYS A 64 7.10 13.09 9.72
CA LYS A 64 6.67 13.59 8.39
C LYS A 64 5.30 14.26 8.44
N LEU A 65 4.42 13.78 9.31
CA LEU A 65 3.10 14.38 9.57
C LEU A 65 3.18 15.61 10.50
N GLY A 66 4.38 16.00 10.94
CA GLY A 66 4.60 17.14 11.83
C GLY A 66 4.36 16.83 13.31
N ALA A 67 4.12 15.57 13.67
CA ALA A 67 3.93 15.13 15.05
C ALA A 67 5.22 14.50 15.59
N MET A 68 5.81 15.07 16.64
CA MET A 68 6.92 14.44 17.34
C MET A 68 6.38 13.51 18.44
N ALA A 69 6.85 12.26 18.44
CA ALA A 69 6.51 11.28 19.47
C ALA A 69 7.72 10.37 19.76
N THR A 70 7.69 9.76 20.94
CA THR A 70 8.67 8.77 21.38
C THR A 70 8.04 7.38 21.37
N ILE A 71 8.87 6.33 21.48
CA ILE A 71 8.38 4.94 21.44
C ILE A 71 7.34 4.61 22.52
N ASN A 72 7.46 5.24 23.69
CA ASN A 72 6.56 5.03 24.82
C ASN A 72 5.45 6.10 24.91
N GLN A 73 5.38 7.00 23.91
CA GLN A 73 4.33 8.01 23.85
C GLN A 73 2.99 7.33 23.56
N VAL A 74 2.00 7.60 24.41
CA VAL A 74 0.60 7.24 24.14
C VAL A 74 0.04 8.25 23.15
N ILE A 75 -0.61 7.74 22.10
CA ILE A 75 -1.31 8.51 21.08
C ILE A 75 -2.76 8.04 21.00
N ASP A 76 -3.62 8.95 20.60
CA ASP A 76 -5.02 8.68 20.30
C ASP A 76 -5.18 7.79 19.06
N GLN A 77 -6.34 7.14 18.98
CA GLN A 77 -6.73 6.26 17.89
C GLN A 77 -6.64 6.96 16.52
N GLU A 78 -7.06 8.23 16.41
CA GLU A 78 -7.09 8.98 15.16
C GLU A 78 -5.67 9.23 14.62
N THR A 79 -4.75 9.65 15.50
CA THR A 79 -3.33 9.84 15.18
C THR A 79 -2.68 8.52 14.79
N ALA A 80 -2.94 7.45 15.54
CA ALA A 80 -2.39 6.13 15.25
C ALA A 80 -2.89 5.57 13.91
N GLN A 81 -4.17 5.78 13.59
CA GLN A 81 -4.77 5.43 12.31
C GLN A 81 -4.07 6.16 11.17
N LEU A 82 -3.96 7.48 11.26
CA LEU A 82 -3.34 8.30 10.22
C LEU A 82 -1.90 7.84 9.90
N VAL A 83 -1.13 7.54 10.94
CA VAL A 83 0.25 7.05 10.78
C VAL A 83 0.28 5.67 10.10
N ALA A 84 -0.61 4.77 10.46
CA ALA A 84 -0.68 3.45 9.87
C ALA A 84 -1.15 3.48 8.40
N GLU A 85 -2.11 4.34 8.07
CA GLU A 85 -2.58 4.57 6.69
C GLU A 85 -1.49 5.21 5.82
N GLU A 86 -0.75 6.19 6.34
CA GLU A 86 0.41 6.79 5.65
C GLU A 86 1.51 5.77 5.36
N MET A 87 1.65 4.75 6.22
CA MET A 87 2.57 3.64 6.00
C MET A 87 2.01 2.54 5.07
N GLY A 88 0.80 2.73 4.54
CA GLY A 88 0.14 1.80 3.61
C GLY A 88 -0.47 0.56 4.29
N HIS A 89 -0.71 0.61 5.60
CA HIS A 89 -1.37 -0.47 6.32
C HIS A 89 -2.87 -0.21 6.40
N LYS A 90 -3.65 -1.30 6.34
CA LYS A 90 -5.09 -1.24 6.59
C LYS A 90 -5.33 -1.20 8.09
N VAL A 91 -6.10 -0.22 8.56
CA VAL A 91 -6.39 -0.04 9.99
C VAL A 91 -7.76 -0.60 10.32
N ILE A 92 -7.87 -1.31 11.44
CA ILE A 92 -9.13 -1.69 12.06
C ILE A 92 -9.21 -0.97 13.39
N LEU A 93 -10.12 0.00 13.47
CA LEU A 93 -10.44 0.67 14.73
C LEU A 93 -11.28 -0.28 15.55
N ARG A 94 -10.86 -0.58 16.78
CA ARG A 94 -11.71 -1.29 17.75
C ARG A 94 -12.11 -0.35 18.85
N ARG A 95 -13.41 -0.29 19.11
CA ARG A 95 -13.95 0.21 20.38
C ARG A 95 -14.15 -0.97 21.32
N GLU A 96 -14.09 -0.73 22.63
CA GLU A 96 -14.20 -1.75 23.70
C GLU A 96 -15.43 -2.68 23.58
N ASN A 97 -16.42 -2.33 22.75
CA ASN A 97 -17.65 -3.07 22.52
C ASN A 97 -17.65 -4.11 21.38
N GLU A 98 -16.57 -4.25 20.61
CA GLU A 98 -16.53 -5.21 19.48
C GLU A 98 -15.95 -6.55 19.93
N LEU A 99 -16.78 -7.30 20.66
CA LEU A 99 -16.59 -8.72 20.92
C LEU A 99 -16.48 -9.49 19.60
N GLU A 100 -15.44 -10.32 19.55
CA GLU A 100 -15.18 -11.44 18.64
C GLU A 100 -16.28 -11.82 17.63
N GLU A 101 -16.13 -11.43 16.36
CA GLU A 101 -16.80 -12.10 15.24
C GLU A 101 -15.80 -12.34 14.10
N ALA A 102 -14.89 -13.30 14.27
CA ALA A 102 -14.24 -13.96 13.15
C ALA A 102 -13.65 -15.32 13.56
N GLY A 103 -14.44 -16.38 13.38
CA GLY A 103 -13.90 -17.64 12.89
C GLY A 103 -13.90 -18.83 13.84
N ASN A 104 -15.08 -19.39 14.14
CA ASN A 104 -15.19 -20.85 14.18
C ASN A 104 -16.63 -21.34 13.90
N GLU A 105 -17.17 -21.02 12.72
CA GLU A 105 -18.18 -21.87 12.11
C GLU A 105 -17.46 -22.92 11.26
N ARG A 106 -17.29 -24.13 11.81
CA ARG A 106 -17.12 -25.33 10.99
C ARG A 106 -18.23 -26.31 11.38
N PRO A 107 -18.84 -26.97 10.37
CA PRO A 107 -20.14 -27.65 10.46
C PRO A 107 -20.16 -28.87 11.37
#